data_AF-A0AAD9W6J4-F1
#
_entry.id   AF-A0AAD9W6J4-F1
#
_cell.length_a   1.000
_cell.length_b   1.000
_cell.length_c   1.000
_cell.angle_alpha   90.00
_cell.angle_beta   90.00
_cell.angle_gamma   90.00
#
_symmetry.space_group_name_H-M   'P 1'
#
loop_
_entity.id
_entity.type
_entity.pdbx_description
1 polymer ?
#
loop_
_entity_poly.entity_id
_entity_poly.type
_entity_poly.pdbx_seq_one_letter_code
_entity_poly.pdbx_strand_id
1 'polypeptide(L)'
;MGAAHHTNDKAQSTQIDYQCTLESGGQLDQISITPKTTNRDSSRAPEFGSRIVTFLVGPEKVRFCVHESIFSQAEAGKFFNTAFTNGFLETSTGLMELPEDGPDEFQCFLRWLYGTWMEPKEFSICWAELEFSQQIRLYAFAHKYTIDDLQNAIICDLHDLERTN
;
A
#
# COMPACT_ATOMS: atom_id res chain seq x y z
N MET A 1 -22.30 23.44 -49.17
CA MET A 1 -21.55 22.19 -49.40
C MET A 1 -20.18 22.40 -48.79
N GLY A 2 -19.69 21.76 -47.74
CA GLY A 2 -20.08 20.59 -46.95
C GLY A 2 -18.79 20.28 -46.16
N ALA A 3 -18.89 20.22 -44.83
CA ALA A 3 -17.76 19.99 -43.92
C ALA A 3 -17.48 18.48 -43.76
N ALA A 4 -16.22 18.11 -43.51
CA ALA A 4 -15.80 16.88 -42.79
C ALA A 4 -14.32 17.07 -42.39
N HIS A 5 -14.01 17.53 -41.18
CA HIS A 5 -13.86 16.72 -39.95
C HIS A 5 -12.93 15.51 -40.11
N HIS A 6 -11.65 15.76 -39.78
CA HIS A 6 -10.68 14.75 -39.41
C HIS A 6 -11.02 14.25 -37.99
N THR A 7 -11.03 12.93 -37.85
CA THR A 7 -11.25 12.17 -36.63
C THR A 7 -10.19 12.47 -35.58
N ASN A 8 -10.59 12.68 -34.32
CA ASN A 8 -9.76 12.24 -33.22
C ASN A 8 -10.59 11.66 -32.09
N ASP A 9 -10.23 10.44 -31.75
CA ASP A 9 -10.84 9.50 -30.85
C ASP A 9 -10.43 9.84 -29.41
N LYS A 10 -11.39 10.24 -28.58
CA LYS A 10 -11.27 10.17 -27.12
C LYS A 10 -12.63 9.76 -26.56
N ALA A 11 -12.95 8.49 -26.72
CA ALA A 11 -14.02 7.86 -25.95
C ALA A 11 -13.62 7.84 -24.47
N GLN A 12 -14.02 8.88 -23.74
CA GLN A 12 -14.13 8.84 -22.28
C GLN A 12 -15.35 7.98 -21.97
N SER A 13 -15.12 6.80 -21.39
CA SER A 13 -16.19 5.88 -21.02
C SER A 13 -16.87 6.38 -19.75
N THR A 14 -17.98 7.10 -19.89
CA THR A 14 -18.82 7.54 -18.77
C THR A 14 -19.68 6.36 -18.32
N GLN A 15 -19.35 5.75 -17.18
CA GLN A 15 -20.25 4.77 -16.55
C GLN A 15 -21.31 5.52 -15.75
N ILE A 16 -22.57 5.21 -16.02
CA ILE A 16 -23.76 5.75 -15.37
C ILE A 16 -24.20 4.73 -14.33
N ASP A 17 -24.08 5.06 -13.04
CA ASP A 17 -24.68 4.23 -11.98
C ASP A 17 -26.02 4.82 -11.54
N TYR A 18 -27.05 3.99 -11.62
CA TYR A 18 -28.43 4.30 -11.25
C TYR A 18 -28.68 3.80 -9.82
N GLN A 19 -29.09 4.68 -8.91
CA GLN A 19 -29.60 4.29 -7.59
C GLN A 19 -31.12 4.49 -7.56
N CYS A 20 -31.85 3.39 -7.32
CA CYS A 20 -33.29 3.33 -7.25
C CYS A 20 -33.74 3.45 -5.79
N THR A 21 -34.38 4.55 -5.42
CA THR A 21 -35.07 4.68 -4.13
C THR A 21 -36.54 4.34 -4.32
N LEU A 22 -36.98 3.25 -3.70
CA LEU A 22 -38.38 2.82 -3.69
C LEU A 22 -39.14 3.59 -2.61
N GLU A 23 -39.85 4.65 -2.99
CA GLU A 23 -40.92 5.18 -2.16
C GLU A 23 -42.22 4.42 -2.46
N SER A 24 -42.80 3.83 -1.43
CA SER A 24 -43.98 2.99 -1.49
C SER A 24 -45.24 3.81 -1.84
N GLY A 25 -45.82 3.51 -3.00
CA GLY A 25 -47.25 3.68 -3.28
C GLY A 25 -47.63 4.95 -4.04
N GLY A 26 -47.83 4.80 -5.36
CA GLY A 26 -48.68 5.69 -6.16
C GLY A 26 -48.03 6.26 -7.43
N GLN A 27 -48.45 5.73 -8.58
CA GLN A 27 -48.38 6.31 -9.94
C GLN A 27 -47.00 6.81 -10.45
N LEU A 28 -46.39 6.02 -11.34
CA LEU A 28 -45.18 6.34 -12.10
C LEU A 28 -45.43 7.52 -13.04
N ASP A 29 -44.65 8.60 -12.93
CA ASP A 29 -44.04 9.34 -14.04
C ASP A 29 -43.21 10.55 -13.53
N GLN A 30 -41.97 10.67 -14.03
CA GLN A 30 -40.99 11.77 -13.92
C GLN A 30 -39.94 11.74 -12.78
N ILE A 31 -38.75 11.19 -13.08
CA ILE A 31 -37.51 11.45 -12.34
C ILE A 31 -36.74 12.56 -13.06
N SER A 32 -36.59 13.73 -12.42
CA SER A 32 -35.75 14.83 -12.91
C SER A 32 -34.32 14.67 -12.39
N ILE A 33 -33.35 14.48 -13.30
CA ILE A 33 -31.92 14.37 -12.98
C ILE A 33 -31.26 15.70 -13.35
N THR A 34 -30.83 16.49 -12.36
CA THR A 34 -29.94 17.64 -12.61
C THR A 34 -28.52 17.31 -12.13
N PRO A 35 -27.47 17.63 -12.89
CA PRO A 35 -26.10 17.34 -12.50
C PRO A 35 -25.64 18.35 -11.44
N LYS A 36 -25.45 17.91 -10.19
CA LYS A 36 -24.74 18.67 -9.17
C LYS A 36 -23.28 18.26 -9.17
N THR A 37 -22.42 19.11 -9.70
CA THR A 37 -20.97 18.90 -9.66
C THR A 37 -20.48 19.10 -8.23
N THR A 38 -19.93 18.05 -7.63
CA THR A 38 -19.12 18.18 -6.41
C THR A 38 -17.76 17.59 -6.70
N ASN A 39 -16.81 18.48 -6.95
CA ASN A 39 -15.40 18.16 -7.18
C ASN A 39 -14.81 17.64 -5.86
N ARG A 40 -14.77 16.31 -5.70
CA ARG A 40 -13.91 15.64 -4.72
C ARG A 40 -12.88 14.87 -5.53
N ASP A 41 -11.65 15.37 -5.47
CA ASP A 41 -10.47 14.68 -5.97
C ASP A 41 -10.44 13.27 -5.36
N SER A 42 -10.77 12.28 -6.17
CA SER A 42 -10.77 10.85 -5.85
C SER A 42 -9.95 10.17 -6.91
N SER A 43 -8.65 10.40 -6.89
CA SER A 43 -7.68 9.56 -7.58
C SER A 43 -7.37 8.32 -6.73
N ARG A 44 -8.36 7.46 -6.47
CA ARG A 44 -8.06 6.07 -6.10
C ARG A 44 -7.47 5.42 -7.34
N ALA A 45 -6.17 5.12 -7.29
CA ALA A 45 -5.53 4.23 -8.25
C ALA A 45 -6.35 2.92 -8.33
N PRO A 46 -6.37 2.24 -9.51
CA PRO A 46 -7.11 1.00 -9.65
C PRO A 46 -6.69 -0.01 -8.57
N GLU A 47 -7.67 -0.62 -7.89
CA GLU A 47 -7.46 -1.60 -6.80
C GLU A 47 -6.64 -2.82 -7.24
N PHE A 48 -6.62 -3.10 -8.54
CA PHE A 48 -5.79 -4.14 -9.15
C PHE A 48 -4.96 -3.53 -10.29
N GLY A 49 -3.65 -3.76 -10.27
CA GLY A 49 -2.70 -3.21 -11.25
C GLY A 49 -1.68 -2.22 -10.68
N SER A 50 -1.51 -2.14 -9.35
CA SER A 50 -0.41 -1.37 -8.78
C SER A 50 0.94 -1.93 -9.22
N ARG A 51 1.88 -1.02 -9.49
CA ARG A 51 3.25 -1.38 -9.89
C ARG A 51 3.86 -2.30 -8.83
N ILE A 52 4.51 -3.38 -9.28
CA ILE A 52 5.26 -4.29 -8.41
C ILE A 52 6.73 -3.91 -8.51
N VAL A 53 7.35 -3.70 -7.36
CA VAL A 53 8.79 -3.47 -7.21
C VAL A 53 9.46 -4.73 -6.67
N THR A 54 10.74 -4.91 -7.02
CA THR A 54 11.56 -6.04 -6.61
C THR A 54 12.63 -5.58 -5.63
N PHE A 55 12.80 -6.31 -4.53
CA PHE A 55 13.92 -6.16 -3.61
C PHE A 55 14.84 -7.38 -3.71
N LEU A 56 16.15 -7.15 -3.70
CA LEU A 56 17.18 -8.18 -3.57
C LEU A 56 17.88 -7.98 -2.23
N VAL A 57 17.61 -8.86 -1.26
CA VAL A 57 18.01 -8.67 0.13
C VAL A 57 19.12 -9.64 0.51
N GLY A 58 20.11 -9.12 1.23
CA GLY A 58 21.26 -9.87 1.72
C GLY A 58 22.28 -10.24 0.64
N PRO A 59 23.39 -10.87 1.04
CA PRO A 59 24.48 -11.25 0.13
C PRO A 59 24.03 -12.28 -0.93
N GLU A 60 23.02 -13.08 -0.60
CA GLU A 60 22.44 -14.08 -1.50
C GLU A 60 21.39 -13.50 -2.47
N LYS A 61 21.08 -12.20 -2.36
CA LYS A 61 20.09 -11.50 -3.20
C LYS A 61 18.73 -12.19 -3.20
N VAL A 62 18.23 -12.52 -2.01
CA VAL A 62 16.88 -13.11 -1.84
C VAL A 62 15.84 -12.15 -2.40
N ARG A 63 15.01 -12.66 -3.31
CA ARG A 63 14.08 -11.84 -4.10
C ARG A 63 12.73 -11.70 -3.42
N PHE A 64 12.28 -10.46 -3.26
CA PHE A 64 10.93 -10.12 -2.81
C PHE A 64 10.21 -9.27 -3.87
N CYS A 65 8.98 -9.62 -4.20
CA CYS A 65 8.13 -8.84 -5.09
C CYS A 65 7.02 -8.19 -4.26
N VAL A 66 6.97 -6.85 -4.25
CA VAL A 66 6.11 -6.08 -3.35
C VAL A 66 5.30 -5.08 -4.15
N HIS A 67 4.03 -4.90 -3.78
CA HIS A 67 3.19 -3.88 -4.37
C HIS A 67 3.69 -2.50 -3.94
N GLU A 68 4.14 -1.66 -4.88
CA GLU A 68 4.64 -0.31 -4.58
C GLU A 68 3.60 0.52 -3.82
N SER A 69 2.32 0.28 -4.10
CA SER A 69 1.20 0.93 -3.42
C SER A 69 1.18 0.71 -1.91
N ILE A 70 1.77 -0.36 -1.36
CA ILE A 70 1.80 -0.54 0.10
C ILE A 70 2.71 0.49 0.76
N PHE A 71 3.79 0.88 0.09
CA PHE A 71 4.75 1.84 0.64
C PHE A 71 4.24 3.28 0.59
N SER A 72 3.36 3.60 -0.35
CA SER A 72 2.74 4.93 -0.44
C SER A 72 1.58 5.14 0.52
N GLN A 73 1.01 4.06 1.07
CA GLN A 73 -0.18 4.10 1.92
C GLN A 73 0.13 4.09 3.42
N ALA A 74 1.30 3.63 3.81
CA ALA A 74 1.74 3.56 5.21
C ALA A 74 2.96 4.45 5.45
N GLU A 75 2.99 5.17 6.58
CA GLU A 75 4.14 6.03 6.93
C GLU A 75 5.44 5.23 7.04
N ALA A 76 5.35 3.99 7.52
CA ALA A 76 6.47 3.05 7.58
C ALA A 76 7.08 2.69 6.21
N GLY A 77 6.32 2.87 5.12
CA GLY A 77 6.79 2.66 3.77
C GLY A 77 7.48 3.87 3.14
N LYS A 78 7.45 5.03 3.80
CA LYS A 78 7.89 6.31 3.21
C LYS A 78 9.33 6.32 2.73
N PHE A 79 10.25 5.70 3.48
CA PHE A 79 11.64 5.56 3.05
C PHE A 79 11.74 4.85 1.69
N PHE A 80 11.09 3.70 1.57
CA PHE A 80 11.11 2.88 0.35
C PHE A 80 10.33 3.54 -0.79
N ASN A 81 9.19 4.17 -0.49
CA ASN A 81 8.41 4.93 -1.46
C ASN A 81 9.24 6.06 -2.08
N THR A 82 10.02 6.77 -1.26
CA THR A 82 10.90 7.86 -1.71
C THR A 82 11.94 7.36 -2.72
N ALA A 83 12.52 6.17 -2.49
CA ALA A 83 13.48 5.59 -3.41
C ALA A 83 12.87 5.25 -4.79
N PHE A 84 11.61 4.80 -4.83
CA PHE A 84 10.93 4.51 -6.10
C PHE A 84 10.33 5.73 -6.79
N THR A 85 10.22 6.87 -6.11
CA THR A 85 9.57 8.10 -6.65
C THR A 85 10.53 9.25 -6.97
N ASN A 86 11.75 9.25 -6.42
CA ASN A 86 12.69 10.37 -6.57
C ASN A 86 13.44 10.44 -7.92
N GLY A 87 13.13 9.58 -8.88
CA GLY A 87 13.74 9.63 -10.22
C GLY A 87 15.15 9.01 -10.31
N PHE A 88 15.54 8.20 -9.32
CA PHE A 88 16.78 7.42 -9.36
C PHE A 88 16.62 6.15 -10.22
N LEU A 89 17.68 5.34 -10.31
CA LEU A 89 17.68 4.11 -11.11
C LEU A 89 16.55 3.17 -10.69
N GLU A 90 16.25 3.13 -9.40
CA GLU A 90 15.18 2.37 -8.75
C GLU A 90 13.79 2.78 -9.29
N THR A 91 13.58 4.08 -9.54
CA THR A 91 12.34 4.58 -10.17
C THR A 91 12.13 4.00 -11.56
N SER A 92 13.18 3.85 -12.35
CA SER A 92 13.07 3.29 -13.72
C SER A 92 13.07 1.76 -13.76
N THR A 93 13.86 1.11 -12.91
CA THR A 93 14.05 -0.33 -12.90
C THR A 93 13.03 -1.07 -12.05
N GLY A 94 12.45 -0.41 -11.05
CA GLY A 94 11.62 -1.05 -10.03
C GLY A 94 12.40 -2.06 -9.20
N LEU A 95 13.73 -1.92 -9.10
CA LEU A 95 14.62 -2.84 -8.39
C LEU A 95 15.36 -2.08 -7.30
N MET A 96 15.42 -2.63 -6.09
CA MET A 96 16.26 -2.13 -5.00
C MET A 96 17.12 -3.28 -4.45
N GLU A 97 18.42 -3.04 -4.30
CA GLU A 97 19.34 -3.98 -3.66
C GLU A 97 19.63 -3.55 -2.21
N LEU A 98 19.50 -4.48 -1.27
CA LEU A 98 19.73 -4.30 0.17
C LEU A 98 20.77 -5.33 0.65
N PRO A 99 22.05 -5.21 0.26
CA PRO A 99 23.06 -6.26 0.47
C PRO A 99 23.46 -6.47 1.94
N GLU A 100 23.26 -5.46 2.79
CA GLU A 100 23.60 -5.47 4.21
C GLU A 100 22.45 -5.93 5.11
N ASP A 101 21.24 -5.99 4.57
CA ASP A 101 20.04 -6.31 5.32
C ASP A 101 19.75 -7.81 5.25
N GLY A 102 19.19 -8.34 6.33
CA GLY A 102 18.84 -9.75 6.38
C GLY A 102 17.46 -10.04 5.76
N PRO A 103 17.31 -11.14 5.01
CA PRO A 103 16.04 -11.51 4.39
C PRO A 103 14.90 -11.73 5.40
N ASP A 104 15.21 -12.28 6.57
CA ASP A 104 14.23 -12.58 7.61
C ASP A 104 13.65 -11.30 8.21
N GLU A 105 14.50 -10.31 8.50
CA GLU A 105 14.09 -9.00 9.01
C GLU A 105 13.21 -8.28 7.98
N PHE A 106 13.63 -8.30 6.71
CA PHE A 106 12.84 -7.70 5.62
C PHE A 106 11.49 -8.41 5.43
N GLN A 107 11.45 -9.74 5.51
CA GLN A 107 10.21 -10.50 5.42
C GLN A 107 9.25 -10.16 6.57
N CYS A 108 9.76 -10.07 7.79
CA CYS A 108 8.96 -9.69 8.96
C CYS A 108 8.43 -8.27 8.84
N PHE A 109 9.26 -7.34 8.38
CA PHE A 109 8.84 -5.98 8.06
C PHE A 109 7.70 -5.97 7.04
N LEU A 110 7.81 -6.69 5.93
CA LEU A 110 6.74 -6.75 4.93
C LEU A 110 5.46 -7.33 5.52
N ARG A 111 5.53 -8.40 6.30
CA ARG A 111 4.36 -9.00 6.95
C ARG A 111 3.66 -7.99 7.86
N TRP A 112 4.42 -7.26 8.67
CA TRP A 112 3.90 -6.20 9.52
C TRP A 112 3.30 -5.06 8.69
N LEU A 113 3.99 -4.61 7.63
CA LEU A 113 3.56 -3.52 6.77
C LEU A 113 2.23 -3.85 6.07
N TYR A 114 2.10 -5.06 5.50
CA TYR A 114 0.84 -5.54 4.94
C TYR A 114 -0.25 -5.70 6.00
N GLY A 115 0.14 -6.12 7.22
CA GLY A 115 -0.74 -6.15 8.38
C GLY A 115 -1.31 -4.77 8.72
N THR A 116 -0.58 -3.66 8.50
CA THR A 116 -1.04 -2.29 8.93
C THR A 116 -2.26 -1.85 8.19
N TRP A 117 -2.49 -2.50 7.06
CA TRP A 117 -3.56 -2.22 6.13
C TRP A 117 -4.78 -3.13 6.32
N MET A 118 -4.58 -4.31 6.91
CA MET A 118 -5.68 -5.18 7.35
C MET A 118 -6.04 -4.81 8.79
N GLU A 119 -7.30 -4.94 9.19
CA GLU A 119 -7.79 -4.32 10.44
C GLU A 119 -6.91 -4.54 11.69
N PRO A 120 -6.87 -3.60 12.67
CA PRO A 120 -5.89 -3.56 13.77
C PRO A 120 -5.81 -4.77 14.72
N LYS A 121 -6.61 -5.83 14.52
CA LYS A 121 -6.86 -6.88 15.52
C LYS A 121 -5.92 -8.08 15.49
N GLU A 122 -5.01 -8.20 14.53
CA GLU A 122 -4.12 -9.38 14.44
C GLU A 122 -2.65 -9.03 14.23
N PHE A 123 -2.16 -7.99 14.91
CA PHE A 123 -0.79 -7.51 14.70
C PHE A 123 0.30 -8.26 15.46
N SER A 124 -0.04 -8.78 16.65
CA SER A 124 0.91 -9.36 17.61
C SER A 124 1.62 -10.63 17.09
N ILE A 125 1.19 -11.20 15.96
CA ILE A 125 1.68 -12.48 15.44
C ILE A 125 2.84 -12.40 14.44
N CYS A 126 3.26 -11.22 13.98
CA CYS A 126 4.28 -11.15 12.92
C CYS A 126 5.69 -11.58 13.37
N TRP A 127 5.98 -11.43 14.67
CA TRP A 127 7.28 -11.76 15.28
C TRP A 127 7.15 -12.66 16.51
N ALA A 128 5.96 -13.22 16.79
CA ALA A 128 5.73 -14.12 17.92
C ALA A 128 6.55 -15.42 17.84
N GLU A 129 6.91 -15.84 16.62
CA GLU A 129 7.76 -17.02 16.37
C GLU A 129 9.25 -16.67 16.30
N LEU A 130 9.63 -15.39 16.42
CA LEU A 130 11.02 -14.98 16.35
C LEU A 130 11.71 -15.14 17.72
N GLU A 131 12.93 -15.65 17.68
CA GLU A 131 13.83 -15.62 18.83
C GLU A 131 14.16 -14.18 19.25
N PHE A 132 14.49 -13.95 20.52
CA PHE A 132 14.86 -12.61 21.02
C PHE A 132 15.93 -11.93 20.16
N SER A 133 16.94 -12.68 19.72
CA SER A 133 18.00 -12.15 18.85
C SER A 133 17.49 -11.67 17.48
N GLN A 134 16.46 -12.31 16.92
CA GLN A 134 15.82 -11.91 15.67
C GLN A 134 14.99 -10.64 15.86
N GLN A 135 14.27 -10.52 16.98
CA GLN A 135 13.51 -9.31 17.31
C GLN A 135 14.42 -8.09 17.47
N ILE A 136 15.60 -8.25 18.10
CA ILE A 136 16.60 -7.17 18.20
C ILE A 136 17.15 -6.79 16.82
N ARG A 137 17.39 -7.75 15.91
CA ARG A 137 17.81 -7.44 14.54
C ARG A 137 16.72 -6.71 13.74
N LEU A 138 15.47 -7.13 13.90
CA LEU A 138 14.32 -6.44 13.32
C LEU A 138 14.18 -5.01 13.87
N TYR A 139 14.45 -4.80 15.16
CA TYR A 139 14.50 -3.46 15.74
C TYR A 139 15.61 -2.60 15.14
N ALA A 140 16.82 -3.15 14.99
CA ALA A 140 17.94 -2.45 14.34
C ALA A 140 17.63 -2.11 12.86
N PHE A 141 16.96 -3.02 12.14
CA PHE A 141 16.43 -2.78 10.80
C PHE A 141 15.43 -1.61 10.80
N ALA A 142 14.45 -1.62 11.70
CA ALA A 142 13.45 -0.58 11.81
C ALA A 142 14.08 0.79 12.12
N HIS A 143 15.08 0.82 13.00
CA HIS A 143 15.85 2.02 13.31
C HIS A 143 16.64 2.54 12.09
N LYS A 144 17.33 1.65 11.35
CA LYS A 144 18.09 1.99 10.13
C LYS A 144 17.24 2.72 9.10
N TYR A 145 15.99 2.28 8.91
CA TYR A 145 15.04 2.87 7.96
C TYR A 145 14.12 3.93 8.57
N THR A 146 14.36 4.34 9.82
CA THR A 146 13.56 5.35 10.54
C THR A 146 12.07 5.02 10.59
N ILE A 147 11.74 3.76 10.88
CA ILE A 147 10.37 3.24 10.96
C ILE A 147 9.95 3.18 12.43
N ASP A 148 9.49 4.31 12.97
CA ASP A 148 9.18 4.46 14.40
C ASP A 148 7.99 3.59 14.84
N ASP A 149 6.98 3.44 13.99
CA ASP A 149 5.81 2.60 14.27
C ASP A 149 6.19 1.13 14.48
N LEU A 150 7.14 0.63 13.68
CA LEU A 150 7.64 -0.73 13.82
C LEU A 150 8.52 -0.87 15.06
N GLN A 151 9.40 0.10 15.35
CA GLN A 151 10.21 0.12 16.58
C GLN A 151 9.31 0.05 17.83
N ASN A 152 8.26 0.87 17.87
CA ASN A 152 7.31 0.90 18.97
C ASN A 152 6.56 -0.43 19.09
N ALA A 153 6.12 -1.00 17.97
CA ALA A 153 5.40 -2.28 17.99
C ALA A 153 6.27 -3.43 18.53
N ILE A 154 7.55 -3.48 18.15
CA ILE A 154 8.51 -4.49 18.66
C ILE A 154 8.76 -4.30 20.16
N ILE A 155 8.98 -3.07 20.62
CA ILE A 155 9.22 -2.79 22.05
C ILE A 155 7.99 -3.13 22.91
N CYS A 156 6.78 -2.79 22.44
CA CYS A 156 5.55 -3.14 23.15
C CYS A 156 5.43 -4.65 23.34
N ASP A 157 5.68 -5.44 22.29
CA ASP A 157 5.61 -6.90 22.35
C ASP A 157 6.68 -7.48 23.30
N LEU A 158 7.93 -7.01 23.20
CA LEU A 158 9.02 -7.42 24.09
C LEU A 158 8.69 -7.17 25.56
N HIS A 159 8.13 -6.01 25.90
CA HIS A 159 7.74 -5.69 27.26
C HIS A 159 6.57 -6.56 27.76
N ASP A 160 5.61 -6.89 26.89
CA ASP A 160 4.48 -7.76 27.26
C ASP A 160 4.92 -9.22 27.49
N LEU A 161 5.92 -9.70 26.75
CA LEU A 161 6.57 -11.01 26.96
C LEU A 161 7.30 -11.09 28.32
N GLU A 162 7.94 -10.01 28.77
CA GLU A 162 8.58 -9.96 30.09
C GLU A 162 7.57 -10.02 31.25
N ARG A 163 6.31 -9.62 31.02
CA ARG A 163 5.26 -9.63 32.04
C ARG A 163 4.52 -10.96 32.16
N THR A 164 4.71 -11.86 31.19
CA THR A 164 4.05 -13.17 31.15
C THR A 164 4.92 -14.33 31.63
N ASN A 165 6.20 -14.06 31.96
CA ASN A 165 7.11 -14.96 32.70
C ASN A 165 7.22 -14.56 34.18
#